data_AF-A0A3N2MFD0-F1
#
_entry.id   AF-A0A3N2MFD0-F1
#
_cell.length_a   1.000
_cell.length_b   1.000
_cell.length_c   1.000
_cell.angle_alpha   90.00
_cell.angle_beta   90.00
_cell.angle_gamma   90.00
#
_symmetry.space_group_name_H-M   'P 1'
#
loop_
_entity.id
_entity.type
_entity.pdbx_description
1 polymer ?
#
loop_
_entity_poly.entity_id
_entity_poly.type
_entity_poly.pdbx_seq_one_letter_code
_entity_poly.pdbx_strand_id
1 'polypeptide(L)' 'MENNKKTKFRQFYDALPPKADIAPKTAFVKKIAAMCKVHEVTVRCWIAGTQKPDALKTSIIAKELGIPEQELFT' A
#
# COMPACT_ATOMS: atom_id res chain seq x y z
N MET A 1 4.61 43.77 -16.58
CA MET A 1 4.22 42.46 -16.03
C MET A 1 5.49 41.64 -15.95
N GLU A 2 6.05 41.55 -14.73
CA GLU A 2 7.43 41.12 -14.48
C GLU A 2 7.54 39.60 -14.63
N ASN A 3 8.39 39.16 -15.56
CA ASN A 3 8.71 37.76 -15.81
C ASN A 3 9.43 37.19 -14.57
N ASN A 4 8.67 36.52 -13.70
CA ASN A 4 9.19 35.80 -12.55
C ASN A 4 10.03 34.61 -13.05
N LYS A 5 11.32 34.87 -13.29
CA LYS A 5 12.32 33.87 -13.69
C LYS A 5 12.47 32.89 -12.53
N LYS A 6 11.67 31.81 -12.52
CA LYS A 6 11.87 30.69 -11.60
C LYS A 6 13.34 30.28 -11.69
N THR A 7 14.04 30.30 -10.56
CA THR A 7 15.44 29.90 -10.50
C THR A 7 15.58 28.47 -11.03
N LYS A 8 16.72 28.14 -11.65
CA LYS A 8 17.01 26.76 -12.10
C LYS A 8 16.77 25.74 -10.98
N PHE A 9 17.04 26.12 -9.73
CA PHE A 9 16.75 25.33 -8.53
C PHE A 9 15.26 25.02 -8.33
N ARG A 10 14.37 26.00 -8.53
CA ARG A 10 12.91 25.81 -8.47
C ARG A 10 12.42 24.90 -9.60
N GLN A 11 13.00 25.03 -10.80
CA GLN A 11 12.69 24.16 -11.93
C GLN A 11 13.10 22.70 -11.68
N PHE A 12 14.26 22.48 -11.05
CA PHE A 12 14.67 21.15 -10.60
C PHE A 12 13.71 20.59 -9.54
N TYR A 13 13.32 21.40 -8.55
CA TYR A 13 12.36 20.98 -7.51
C TYR A 13 10.97 20.65 -8.08
N ASP A 14 10.46 21.48 -9.00
CA ASP A 14 9.17 21.25 -9.69
C ASP A 14 9.24 20.05 -10.67
N ALA A 15 10.43 19.66 -11.13
CA ALA A 15 10.68 18.49 -11.98
C ALA A 15 10.95 17.20 -11.17
N LEU A 16 11.13 17.30 -9.85
CA LEU A 16 11.15 16.12 -9.00
C LEU A 16 9.77 15.45 -9.08
N PRO A 17 9.70 14.12 -9.25
CA PRO A 17 8.42 13.43 -9.29
C PRO A 17 7.65 13.76 -8.00
N PRO A 18 6.37 14.19 -8.10
CA PRO A 18 5.58 14.50 -6.91
C PRO A 18 5.52 13.22 -6.08
N LYS A 19 6.20 13.24 -4.92
CA LYS A 19 6.34 12.14 -3.95
C LYS A 19 5.25 11.09 -4.12
N ALA A 20 5.55 10.06 -4.88
CA ALA A 20 4.80 8.81 -4.83
C ALA A 20 5.64 7.77 -4.08
N ASP A 21 6.31 8.18 -3.00
CA ASP A 21 6.77 7.25 -1.98
C ASP A 21 5.53 6.83 -1.17
N ILE A 22 4.65 6.05 -1.81
CA ILE A 22 3.66 5.29 -1.07
C ILE A 22 4.49 4.40 -0.16
N ALA A 23 4.47 4.69 1.15
CA ALA A 23 5.23 3.93 2.12
C ALA A 23 5.02 2.43 1.85
N PRO A 24 6.07 1.59 1.86
CA PRO A 24 5.98 0.20 1.42
C PRO A 24 4.87 -0.58 2.15
N LYS A 25 4.60 -0.23 3.41
CA LYS A 25 3.47 -0.75 4.21
C LYS A 25 2.09 -0.40 3.61
N THR A 26 1.91 0.83 3.14
CA THR A 26 0.67 1.27 2.50
C THR A 26 0.49 0.63 1.12
N ALA A 27 1.56 0.48 0.35
CA ALA A 27 1.52 -0.21 -0.94
C ALA A 27 1.11 -1.68 -0.76
N PHE A 28 1.65 -2.35 0.27
CA PHE A 28 1.27 -3.71 0.64
C PHE A 28 -0.22 -3.81 0.99
N VAL A 29 -0.71 -2.96 1.89
CA VAL A 29 -2.13 -2.94 2.28
C VAL A 29 -3.04 -2.75 1.08
N LYS A 30 -2.70 -1.82 0.17
CA LYS A 30 -3.46 -1.58 -1.06
C LYS A 30 -3.47 -2.78 -2.00
N LYS A 31 -2.32 -3.45 -2.17
CA LYS A 31 -2.19 -4.65 -3.01
C LYS A 31 -3.10 -5.77 -2.51
N ILE A 32 -3.04 -6.08 -1.21
CA ILE A 32 -3.87 -7.12 -0.59
C ILE A 32 -5.36 -6.72 -0.62
N ALA A 33 -5.68 -5.46 -0.35
CA ALA A 33 -7.06 -4.96 -0.41
C ALA A 33 -7.67 -5.14 -1.81
N ALA A 34 -6.93 -4.77 -2.86
CA ALA A 34 -7.36 -4.93 -4.25
C ALA A 34 -7.53 -6.41 -4.63
N MET A 35 -6.61 -7.27 -4.20
CA MET A 35 -6.63 -8.71 -4.48
C MET A 35 -7.81 -9.41 -3.81
N CYS A 36 -8.07 -9.10 -2.53
CA CYS A 36 -9.17 -9.67 -1.76
C CYS A 36 -10.52 -8.97 -2.00
N LYS A 37 -10.54 -7.90 -2.82
CA LYS A 37 -11.70 -7.03 -3.06
C LYS A 37 -12.33 -6.52 -1.77
N VAL A 38 -11.50 -6.08 -0.83
CA VAL A 38 -11.92 -5.50 0.46
C VAL A 38 -11.38 -4.09 0.61
N HIS A 39 -11.86 -3.37 1.62
CA HIS A 39 -11.34 -2.05 1.96
C HIS A 39 -9.97 -2.16 2.64
N GLU A 40 -9.09 -1.17 2.45
CA GLU A 40 -7.76 -1.10 3.08
C GLU A 40 -7.83 -1.21 4.62
N VAL A 41 -8.91 -0.68 5.21
CA VAL A 41 -9.16 -0.75 6.66
C VAL A 41 -9.32 -2.20 7.13
N THR A 42 -10.00 -3.04 6.35
CA THR A 42 -10.16 -4.47 6.69
C THR A 42 -8.81 -5.17 6.76
N VAL A 43 -7.93 -4.91 5.79
CA VAL A 43 -6.56 -5.45 5.80
C VAL A 43 -5.76 -4.93 6.99
N ARG A 44 -5.91 -3.66 7.37
CA ARG A 44 -5.28 -3.10 8.58
C ARG A 44 -5.80 -3.79 9.85
N CYS A 45 -7.09 -4.11 9.93
CA CYS A 45 -7.67 -4.85 11.05
C CYS A 45 -7.11 -6.27 11.17
N TRP A 46 -6.83 -6.94 10.04
CA TRP A 46 -6.15 -8.25 10.02
C TRP A 46 -4.71 -8.14 10.53
N ILE A 47 -3.97 -7.14 10.06
CA ILE A 47 -2.59 -6.88 10.53
C ILE A 47 -2.57 -6.55 12.03
N ALA A 48 -3.59 -5.85 12.53
CA ALA A 48 -3.73 -5.53 13.94
C ALA A 48 -4.25 -6.71 14.80
N GLY A 49 -4.60 -7.85 14.19
CA GLY A 49 -5.13 -9.02 14.90
C GLY A 49 -6.56 -8.86 15.43
N THR A 50 -7.24 -7.76 15.09
CA THR A 50 -8.62 -7.48 15.57
C THR A 50 -9.68 -8.28 14.83
N GLN A 51 -9.41 -8.68 13.59
CA GLN A 51 -10.32 -9.46 12.75
C GLN A 51 -9.53 -10.55 12.03
N LYS A 52 -10.16 -11.68 11.75
CA LYS A 52 -9.59 -12.75 10.92
C LYS A 52 -10.21 -12.72 9.52
N PRO A 53 -9.42 -12.83 8.45
CA PRO A 53 -9.97 -13.00 7.10
C PRO A 53 -10.69 -14.34 6.97
N ASP A 54 -11.66 -14.36 6.07
CA ASP A 54 -12.36 -15.59 5.65
C ASP A 54 -11.40 -16.55 4.93
N ALA A 55 -11.68 -17.86 4.96
CA ALA A 55 -10.83 -18.91 4.38
C ALA A 55 -10.43 -18.63 2.93
N LEU A 56 -11.34 -18.07 2.11
CA LEU A 56 -11.04 -17.73 0.72
C LEU A 56 -9.98 -16.62 0.62
N LYS A 57 -10.03 -15.63 1.52
CA LYS A 57 -9.07 -14.50 1.56
C LYS A 57 -7.73 -14.95 2.12
N THR A 58 -7.75 -15.79 3.15
CA THR A 58 -6.54 -16.41 3.73
C THR A 58 -5.77 -17.19 2.67
N SER A 59 -6.46 -18.02 1.87
CA SER A 59 -5.84 -18.78 0.79
C SER A 59 -5.26 -17.90 -0.33
N ILE A 60 -5.95 -16.82 -0.69
CA ILE A 60 -5.45 -15.81 -1.65
C ILE A 60 -4.16 -15.16 -1.13
N ILE A 61 -4.14 -14.73 0.13
CA ILE A 61 -2.99 -14.07 0.76
C ILE A 61 -1.80 -15.05 0.90
N ALA A 62 -2.07 -16.29 1.30
CA ALA A 62 -1.08 -17.36 1.37
C ALA A 62 -0.41 -17.64 0.04
N LYS A 63 -1.20 -17.73 -1.04
CA LYS A 63 -0.68 -17.93 -2.39
C LYS A 63 0.18 -16.76 -2.87
N GLU A 64 -0.21 -15.53 -2.54
CA GLU A 64 0.55 -14.33 -2.93
C GLU A 64 1.87 -14.20 -2.16
N LEU A 65 1.86 -14.54 -0.88
CA LEU A 65 3.02 -14.41 0.00
C LEU A 65 3.93 -15.65 -0.01
N GLY A 66 3.44 -16.79 -0.50
CA GLY A 66 4.12 -18.07 -0.41
C GLY A 66 4.24 -18.60 1.02
N ILE A 67 3.41 -18.12 1.93
CA ILE A 67 3.40 -18.47 3.36
C ILE A 67 2.17 -19.35 3.63
N PRO A 68 2.29 -20.46 4.38
CA PRO A 68 1.13 -21.29 4.73
C PRO A 68 0.10 -20.50 5.54
N GLU A 69 -1.18 -20.76 5.27
CA GLU A 69 -2.34 -20.08 5.89
C GLU A 69 -2.29 -20.07 7.44
N GLN A 70 -1.73 -21.13 8.03
CA GLN A 70 -1.60 -21.30 9.47
C GLN A 70 -0.57 -20.35 10.09
N GLU A 71 0.44 -19.92 9.33
CA GLU A 71 1.48 -18.99 9.81
C GLU A 71 1.12 -17.52 9.56
N LEU A 72 0.07 -17.24 8.77
CA LEU A 72 -0.33 -15.87 8.43
C LEU A 72 -1.13 -15.16 9.52
N PHE A 73 -1.94 -15.90 10.29
CA PHE A 73 -2.88 -15.34 11.28
C PHE A 73 -2.88 -16.10 12.62
N THR A 74 -1.73 -16.68 12.99
CA THR A 74 -1.47 -17.30 14.30
C THR A 74 -1.59 -16.26 15.42
#